data_AF-C3ND20-F1
#
_entry.id   AF-C3ND20-F1
#
_cell.length_a   1.000
_cell.length_b   1.000
_cell.length_c   1.000
_cell.angle_alpha   90.00
_cell.angle_beta   90.00
_cell.angle_gamma   90.00
#
_symmetry.space_group_name_H-M   'P 1'
#
loop_
_entity.id
_entity.type
_entity.pdbx_description
1 polymer ?
#
loop_
_entity_poly.entity_id
_entity_poly.type
_entity_poly.pdbx_seq_one_letter_code
_entity_poly.pdbx_strand_id
1 'polypeptide(L)' 'MEYDDMTSAYESKGNKIVVDAVTLDSLGLKKVNLLKIDVERGELEVLKGTTNTLDITDKILIEVRKELEKDIN' A
#
# COMPACT_ATOMS: atom_id res chain seq x y z
N MET A 1 -18.12 2.99 -12.44
CA MET A 1 -16.92 3.42 -11.71
C MET A 1 -15.80 2.57 -12.24
N GLU A 2 -14.90 3.19 -12.97
CA GLU A 2 -13.73 2.55 -13.57
C GLU A 2 -12.72 2.34 -12.44
N TYR A 3 -12.34 1.10 -12.16
CA TYR A 3 -11.33 0.79 -11.17
C TYR A 3 -9.97 1.09 -11.80
N ASP A 4 -9.24 2.03 -11.20
CA ASP A 4 -7.89 2.41 -11.64
C ASP A 4 -6.95 1.21 -11.36
N ASP A 5 -6.65 0.46 -12.42
CA ASP A 5 -5.86 -0.77 -12.37
C ASP A 5 -4.37 -0.40 -12.30
N MET A 6 -3.81 -0.40 -11.09
CA MET A 6 -2.40 -0.09 -10.87
C MET A 6 -1.57 -1.35 -11.08
N THR A 7 -1.12 -1.58 -12.32
CA THR A 7 -0.19 -2.67 -12.61
C THR A 7 1.19 -2.38 -11.99
N SER A 8 1.64 -3.24 -11.07
CA SER A 8 2.99 -3.14 -10.49
C SER A 8 3.93 -4.16 -11.14
N ALA A 9 5.08 -3.68 -11.63
CA ALA A 9 6.10 -4.52 -12.27
C ALA A 9 7.32 -4.63 -11.37
N TYR A 10 7.71 -5.87 -11.05
CA TYR A 10 8.94 -6.16 -10.30
C TYR A 10 9.93 -6.90 -11.22
N GLU A 11 11.17 -6.41 -11.29
CA GLU A 11 12.26 -7.08 -12.00
C GLU A 11 13.07 -7.96 -11.05
N SER A 12 13.06 -9.28 -11.28
CA SER A 12 14.00 -10.22 -10.69
C SER A 12 14.78 -10.89 -11.81
N LYS A 13 16.11 -10.65 -11.86
CA LYS A 13 17.11 -11.24 -12.78
C LYS A 13 16.50 -12.00 -13.99
N GLY A 14 16.01 -11.25 -14.98
CA GLY A 14 15.62 -11.76 -16.29
C GLY A 14 14.15 -12.18 -16.48
N ASN A 15 13.35 -12.31 -15.41
CA ASN A 15 11.92 -12.59 -15.52
C ASN A 15 11.11 -11.43 -14.90
N LYS A 16 10.35 -10.72 -15.75
CA LYS A 16 9.40 -9.69 -15.31
C LYS A 16 8.18 -10.38 -14.71
N ILE A 17 7.99 -10.24 -13.41
CA ILE A 17 6.76 -10.67 -12.74
C ILE A 17 5.81 -9.48 -12.80
N VAL A 18 4.68 -9.66 -13.49
CA VAL A 18 3.59 -8.69 -13.57
C VAL A 18 2.48 -9.21 -12.69
N VAL A 19 2.02 -8.36 -11.78
CA VAL A 19 0.87 -8.62 -10.92
C VAL A 19 -0.08 -7.45 -10.98
N ASP A 20 -1.37 -7.75 -11.00
CA ASP A 20 -2.42 -6.75 -10.86
C ASP A 20 -2.53 -6.36 -9.38
N ALA A 21 -2.62 -5.06 -9.11
CA ALA A 21 -2.78 -4.55 -7.76
C ALA A 21 -4.02 -3.67 -7.67
N VAL A 22 -4.73 -3.81 -6.55
CA VAL A 22 -5.90 -2.99 -6.23
C VAL A 22 -5.64 -2.19 -4.95
N THR A 23 -6.32 -1.06 -4.82
CA THR A 23 -6.25 -0.23 -3.62
C THR A 23 -7.00 -0.89 -2.46
N LEU A 24 -6.62 -0.58 -1.21
CA LEU A 24 -7.34 -1.11 -0.04
C LEU A 24 -8.79 -0.60 0.01
N ASP A 25 -9.04 0.61 -0.47
CA ASP A 25 -10.39 1.17 -0.57
C ASP A 25 -11.33 0.37 -1.48
N SER A 26 -10.79 -0.29 -2.51
CA SER A 26 -11.58 -1.13 -3.43
C SER A 26 -12.25 -2.32 -2.74
N LEU A 27 -11.75 -2.72 -1.56
CA LEU A 27 -12.28 -3.85 -0.79
C LEU A 27 -13.62 -3.52 -0.09
N GLY A 28 -14.02 -2.23 -0.03
CA GLY A 28 -15.31 -1.84 0.52
C GLY A 28 -15.52 -2.22 1.99
N LEU A 29 -14.43 -2.21 2.77
CA LEU A 29 -14.46 -2.57 4.19
C LEU A 29 -15.31 -1.57 4.97
N LYS A 30 -15.98 -2.05 6.02
CA LYS A 30 -16.85 -1.22 6.88
C LYS A 30 -16.20 -0.82 8.20
N LYS A 31 -15.26 -1.66 8.67
CA LYS A 31 -14.48 -1.43 9.88
C LYS A 31 -13.21 -2.28 9.81
N VAL A 32 -12.10 -1.72 10.28
CA VAL A 32 -10.83 -2.42 10.45
C VAL A 32 -10.34 -2.20 11.88
N ASN A 33 -10.18 -3.27 12.66
CA ASN A 33 -9.64 -3.13 14.01
C ASN A 33 -8.11 -2.97 14.03
N LEU A 34 -7.42 -3.54 13.04
CA LEU A 34 -5.98 -3.45 12.88
C LEU A 34 -5.62 -3.58 11.41
N LEU A 35 -4.87 -2.62 10.89
CA LEU A 35 -4.22 -2.68 9.58
C LEU A 35 -2.72 -2.91 9.77
N LYS A 36 -2.20 -4.04 9.30
CA LYS A 36 -0.76 -4.31 9.22
C LYS A 36 -0.28 -4.10 7.79
N ILE A 37 0.68 -3.21 7.59
CA ILE A 37 1.34 -2.95 6.30
C ILE A 37 2.79 -3.43 6.41
N ASP A 38 3.10 -4.49 5.67
CA ASP A 38 4.39 -5.17 5.66
C ASP A 38 4.64 -5.65 4.22
N VAL A 39 5.17 -4.74 3.41
CA VAL A 39 5.43 -4.92 1.97
C VAL A 39 6.84 -4.43 1.67
N GLU A 40 7.55 -5.07 0.75
CA GLU A 40 8.95 -4.68 0.48
C GLU A 40 9.00 -3.34 -0.26
N ARG A 41 9.33 -2.26 0.47
CA ARG A 41 9.57 -0.90 -0.05
C ARG A 41 8.37 -0.27 -0.77
N GLY A 42 7.15 -0.72 -0.47
CA GLY A 42 5.90 -0.27 -1.08
C GLY A 42 4.91 0.37 -0.10
N GLU A 43 5.31 0.59 1.15
CA GLU A 43 4.43 0.94 2.26
C GLU A 43 3.71 2.29 2.01
N LEU A 44 4.43 3.27 1.45
CA LEU A 44 3.86 4.56 1.07
C LEU A 44 2.81 4.44 -0.05
N GLU A 45 3.05 3.57 -1.04
CA GLU A 45 2.10 3.36 -2.15
C GLU A 45 0.82 2.66 -1.66
N VAL A 46 0.95 1.71 -0.73
CA VAL A 46 -0.20 1.14 -0.03
C VAL A 46 -1.00 2.24 0.68
N LEU A 47 -0.33 3.08 1.48
CA LEU A 47 -1.01 4.17 2.22
C LEU A 47 -1.76 5.14 1.31
N LYS A 48 -1.19 5.51 0.15
CA LYS A 48 -1.88 6.36 -0.84
C LYS A 48 -3.19 5.74 -1.35
N GLY A 49 -3.24 4.41 -1.49
CA GLY A 49 -4.43 3.65 -1.86
C GLY A 49 -5.41 3.36 -0.70
N THR A 50 -5.19 3.94 0.49
CA THR A 50 -5.96 3.61 1.72
C THR A 50 -6.78 4.81 2.22
N THR A 51 -7.28 5.69 1.34
CA THR A 51 -7.86 6.98 1.76
C THR A 51 -9.08 6.80 2.66
N ASN A 52 -10.09 6.03 2.23
CA ASN A 52 -11.29 5.76 3.03
C ASN A 52 -11.06 4.69 4.11
N THR A 53 -10.18 3.73 3.81
CA THR A 53 -9.90 2.60 4.68
C THR A 53 -9.16 3.05 5.96
N LEU A 54 -8.34 4.11 5.89
CA LEU A 54 -7.69 4.68 7.08
C LEU A 54 -8.70 5.25 8.08
N ASP A 55 -9.77 5.90 7.61
CA ASP A 55 -10.79 6.51 8.47
C ASP A 55 -11.59 5.50 9.31
N ILE A 56 -11.73 4.28 8.80
CA ILE A 56 -12.44 3.18 9.47
C ILE A 56 -11.49 2.22 10.22
N THR A 57 -10.20 2.58 10.31
CA THR A 57 -9.15 1.76 10.93
C THR A 57 -8.86 2.24 12.35
N ASP A 58 -9.06 1.37 13.34
CA ASP A 58 -8.81 1.72 14.75
C ASP A 58 -7.30 1.84 15.06
N LYS A 59 -6.46 1.00 14.44
CA LYS A 59 -5.01 0.91 14.69
C LYS A 59 -4.24 0.52 13.44
N ILE A 60 -3.04 1.09 13.29
CA ILE A 60 -2.13 0.79 12.18
C ILE A 60 -0.78 0.32 12.75
N LEU A 61 -0.26 -0.77 12.19
CA LEU A 61 1.11 -1.23 12.36
C LEU A 61 1.78 -1.21 10.98
N ILE A 62 2.80 -0.36 10.83
CA ILE A 62 3.50 -0.17 9.55
C ILE A 62 5.00 -0.31 9.76
N GLU A 63 5.68 -1.03 8.85
CA GLU A 63 7.13 -1.00 8.80
C GLU A 63 7.59 0.37 8.29
N VAL A 64 8.46 1.04 9.04
CA VAL A 64 9.08 2.31 8.62
C VAL A 64 10.56 2.09 8.47
N ARG A 65 11.06 2.27 7.25
CA ARG A 65 12.49 2.16 6.94
C ARG A 65 13.15 3.54 7.00
N LYS A 66 14.34 3.58 7.62
CA LYS A 66 15.10 4.82 7.84
C LYS A 66 15.55 5.52 6.55
N GLU A 67 15.59 4.79 5.45
CA GLU A 67 15.92 5.28 4.10
C GLU A 67 14.93 6.33 3.55
N LEU A 68 13.78 6.52 4.21
CA LEU A 68 12.79 7.57 3.92
C LEU A 68 12.98 8.85 4.77
N GLU A 69 13.97 8.92 5.65
CA GLU A 69 14.48 10.20 6.20
C GLU A 69 15.13 10.98 5.04
N LYS A 70 14.33 11.64 4.20
CA LYS A 70 14.83 12.79 3.45
C LYS A 70 14.97 13.94 4.44
N ASP A 71 16.17 14.49 4.51
CA ASP A 71 16.54 15.68 5.27
C ASP A 71 15.41 16.71 5.24
N ILE A 72 14.73 16.84 6.38
CA ILE A 72 13.85 17.97 6.64
C ILE A 72 14.79 19.13 7.00
N ASN A 73 15.32 19.80 5.97
CA ASN A 73 15.99 21.10 6.12
C ASN A 73 14.96 22.23 6.05
#